data_AF-A0A514JRA3-F1
#
_entry.id   AF-A0A514JRA3-F1
#
_cell.length_a   1.000
_cell.length_b   1.000
_cell.length_c   1.000
_cell.angle_alpha   90.00
_cell.angle_beta   90.00
_cell.angle_gamma   90.00
#
_symmetry.space_group_name_H-M   'P 1'
#
loop_
_entity.id
_entity.type
_entity.pdbx_description
1 polymer ?
#
loop_
_entity_poly.entity_id
_entity_poly.type
_entity_poly.pdbx_seq_one_letter_code
_entity_poly.pdbx_strand_id
1 'polypeptide(L)'
;MDTIASLFSFITTPVSWVIVQFHKVYGALFGPDTGWAWGLSIVSLVILIRICLIPLFVKQIKATRAMQTLQPEMKKIQERYKNDRQRQSEEMMKLYKETGTNPLSSCLPILAQSPFFFALYHVLNSIASNDTIGVINDRLLESAQKAHIFGAPLAAKFTDSSDKVEALNSSLTDVRVVTAIMIVLMSLSQFYTQRQLMTKNVDTTVKTPFMQQQKMLMYIFPIIFAVFGINFPVGVLVYWLTTNVWTMGQQMYVIHNNPTPGSKAQASYLERLSKHVTRHGKTRNRRERAIVKAIVAKGRDRNEYERKFINGLNKAGLAAQTDGSVIKSEATAAAQAEDGTPTTGATPKRQQPKRQTKSQRQSGTAKAAGEPTSLTKSDEPEDAKPAAGKKGNAKPAGGGRSRAQSGQRKGPQRPKSPSKK
;
A
#
# COMPACT_ATOMS: atom_id res chain seq x y z
N MET A 1 -36.20 16.53 11.73
CA MET A 1 -34.90 15.86 11.45
C MET A 1 -34.13 16.60 10.33
N ASP A 2 -34.29 17.92 10.28
CA ASP A 2 -34.37 18.62 8.99
C ASP A 2 -33.06 19.31 8.62
N THR A 3 -32.23 19.59 9.62
CA THR A 3 -30.85 20.11 9.48
C THR A 3 -29.91 19.08 8.86
N ILE A 4 -30.08 17.79 9.16
CA ILE A 4 -29.28 16.72 8.55
C ILE A 4 -29.77 16.46 7.11
N ALA A 5 -31.08 16.44 6.90
CA ALA A 5 -31.67 16.31 5.57
C ALA A 5 -31.26 17.46 4.63
N SER A 6 -31.25 18.71 5.09
CA SER A 6 -30.81 19.86 4.28
C SER A 6 -29.30 19.91 4.03
N LEU A 7 -28.48 19.43 4.98
CA LEU A 7 -27.03 19.28 4.77
C LEU A 7 -26.72 18.29 3.66
N PHE A 8 -27.47 17.19 3.57
CA PHE A 8 -27.30 16.18 2.53
C PHE A 8 -27.99 16.54 1.21
N SER A 9 -29.13 17.25 1.21
CA SER A 9 -29.82 17.63 -0.04
C SER A 9 -28.94 18.44 -0.99
N PHE A 10 -28.06 19.31 -0.45
CA PHE A 10 -27.05 20.04 -1.21
C PHE A 10 -26.10 19.14 -2.04
N ILE A 11 -25.84 17.91 -1.59
CA ILE A 11 -24.99 16.93 -2.30
C ILE A 11 -25.84 15.96 -3.12
N THR A 12 -26.98 15.53 -2.58
CA THR A 12 -27.90 14.57 -3.19
C THR A 12 -28.55 15.12 -4.47
N THR A 13 -28.91 16.41 -4.53
CA THR A 13 -29.51 17.00 -5.73
C THR A 13 -28.53 17.05 -6.91
N PRO A 14 -27.27 17.54 -6.78
CA PRO A 14 -26.26 17.38 -7.83
C PRO A 14 -25.96 15.93 -8.20
N VAL A 15 -25.88 15.02 -7.22
CA VAL A 15 -25.60 13.59 -7.48
C VAL A 15 -26.72 12.93 -8.29
N SER A 16 -27.98 13.09 -7.90
CA SER A 16 -29.14 12.60 -8.66
C SER A 16 -29.21 13.24 -10.06
N TRP A 17 -28.90 14.53 -10.18
CA TRP A 17 -28.85 15.20 -11.48
C TRP A 17 -27.80 14.59 -12.42
N VAL A 18 -26.58 14.34 -11.94
CA VAL A 18 -25.52 13.69 -12.74
C VAL A 18 -25.92 12.27 -13.14
N ILE A 19 -26.55 11.50 -12.24
CA ILE A 19 -27.08 10.16 -12.58
C ILE A 19 -28.10 10.26 -13.72
N VAL A 20 -29.04 11.21 -13.64
CA VAL A 20 -30.06 11.41 -14.68
C VAL A 20 -29.46 11.87 -16.02
N GLN A 21 -28.36 12.64 -16.04
CA GLN A 21 -27.68 12.98 -17.30
C GLN A 21 -27.02 11.75 -17.94
N PHE A 22 -26.30 10.93 -17.17
CA PHE A 22 -25.77 9.68 -17.69
C PHE A 22 -26.88 8.70 -18.09
N HIS A 23 -28.00 8.67 -17.35
CA HIS A 23 -29.13 7.79 -17.64
C HIS A 23 -29.80 8.16 -18.96
N LYS A 24 -29.93 9.45 -19.28
CA LYS A 24 -30.39 9.89 -20.61
C LYS A 24 -29.47 9.41 -21.73
N VAL A 25 -28.15 9.50 -21.54
CA VAL A 25 -27.16 9.05 -22.53
C VAL A 25 -27.21 7.54 -22.73
N TYR A 26 -27.18 6.75 -21.65
CA TYR A 26 -27.22 5.30 -21.75
C TYR A 26 -28.61 4.75 -22.09
N GLY A 27 -29.68 5.43 -21.70
CA GLY A 27 -31.06 5.12 -22.05
C GLY A 27 -31.34 5.32 -23.55
N ALA A 28 -30.69 6.29 -24.20
CA ALA A 28 -30.72 6.45 -25.65
C ALA A 28 -29.96 5.33 -26.40
N LEU A 29 -29.00 4.66 -25.75
CA LEU A 29 -28.18 3.59 -26.35
C LEU A 29 -28.71 2.18 -26.08
N PHE A 30 -29.29 1.95 -24.89
CA PHE A 30 -29.67 0.63 -24.40
C PHE A 30 -31.15 0.50 -24.02
N GLY A 31 -31.92 1.60 -24.07
CA GLY A 31 -33.29 1.69 -23.57
C GLY A 31 -33.35 2.21 -22.12
N PRO A 32 -34.26 3.13 -21.79
CA PRO A 32 -34.27 3.85 -20.50
C PRO A 32 -34.50 2.93 -19.29
N ASP A 33 -35.37 1.94 -19.41
CA ASP A 33 -35.78 1.06 -18.30
C ASP A 33 -34.80 -0.10 -18.04
N THR A 34 -33.66 -0.12 -18.74
CA THR A 34 -32.68 -1.20 -18.60
C THR A 34 -31.76 -1.00 -17.40
N GLY A 35 -31.37 -2.13 -16.77
CA GLY A 35 -30.31 -2.14 -15.78
C GLY A 35 -28.95 -1.68 -16.32
N TRP A 36 -28.74 -1.75 -17.65
CA TRP A 36 -27.57 -1.17 -18.29
C TRP A 36 -27.59 0.36 -18.23
N ALA A 37 -28.72 1.01 -18.53
CA ALA A 37 -28.84 2.46 -18.44
C ALA A 37 -28.59 2.97 -17.01
N TRP A 38 -29.26 2.39 -16.01
CA TRP A 38 -29.09 2.76 -14.60
C TRP A 38 -27.72 2.36 -14.03
N GLY A 39 -27.26 1.13 -14.29
CA GLY A 39 -25.98 0.61 -13.82
C GLY A 39 -24.79 1.40 -14.36
N LEU A 40 -24.73 1.65 -15.67
CA LEU A 40 -23.66 2.44 -16.29
C LEU A 40 -23.68 3.90 -15.85
N SER A 41 -24.85 4.43 -15.48
CA SER A 41 -24.96 5.78 -14.89
C SER A 41 -24.33 5.87 -13.51
N ILE A 42 -24.55 4.86 -12.66
CA ILE A 42 -23.88 4.75 -11.35
C ILE A 42 -22.37 4.59 -11.54
N VAL A 43 -21.93 3.73 -12.47
CA VAL A 43 -20.50 3.54 -12.79
C VAL A 43 -19.86 4.86 -13.25
N SER A 44 -20.54 5.61 -14.11
CA SER A 44 -20.03 6.85 -14.69
C SER A 44 -19.98 7.99 -13.68
N LEU A 45 -20.97 8.08 -12.78
CA LEU A 45 -20.91 8.96 -11.61
C LEU A 45 -19.66 8.67 -10.75
N VAL A 46 -19.38 7.39 -10.45
CA VAL A 46 -18.18 7.01 -9.67
C VAL A 46 -16.91 7.47 -10.38
N ILE A 47 -16.79 7.20 -11.68
CA ILE A 47 -15.63 7.60 -12.49
C ILE A 47 -15.48 9.14 -12.49
N LEU A 48 -16.56 9.88 -12.72
CA LEU A 48 -16.56 11.35 -12.70
C LEU A 48 -16.07 11.91 -11.36
N ILE A 49 -16.68 11.48 -10.24
CA ILE A 49 -16.30 11.91 -8.89
C ILE A 49 -14.83 11.58 -8.64
N ARG A 50 -14.38 10.38 -9.02
CA ARG A 50 -13.00 9.95 -8.83
C ARG A 50 -12.01 10.78 -9.64
N ILE A 51 -12.34 11.16 -10.87
CA ILE A 51 -11.54 12.07 -11.71
C ILE A 51 -11.42 13.45 -11.04
N CYS A 52 -12.54 14.04 -10.60
CA CYS A 52 -12.56 15.32 -9.88
C CYS A 52 -11.71 15.28 -8.59
N LEU A 53 -11.67 14.14 -7.89
CA LEU A 53 -10.89 13.94 -6.68
C LEU A 53 -9.40 13.58 -6.92
N ILE A 54 -8.93 13.38 -8.17
CA ILE A 54 -7.51 13.06 -8.46
C ILE A 54 -6.52 14.04 -7.78
N PRO A 55 -6.70 15.38 -7.82
CA PRO A 55 -5.77 16.31 -7.18
C PRO A 55 -5.67 16.10 -5.65
N LEU A 56 -6.79 15.75 -5.01
CA LEU A 56 -6.86 15.43 -3.59
C LEU A 56 -6.19 14.09 -3.30
N PHE A 57 -6.47 13.05 -4.10
CA PHE A 57 -5.80 11.75 -3.99
C PHE A 57 -4.28 11.87 -4.16
N VAL A 58 -3.79 12.73 -5.06
CA VAL A 58 -2.35 13.00 -5.21
C VAL A 58 -1.75 13.65 -3.96
N LYS A 59 -2.46 14.59 -3.31
CA LYS A 59 -2.05 15.16 -2.01
C LYS A 59 -2.02 14.09 -0.90
N GLN A 60 -3.05 13.25 -0.82
CA GLN A 60 -3.12 12.12 0.13
C GLN A 60 -1.94 11.14 -0.07
N ILE A 61 -1.67 10.72 -1.31
CA ILE A 61 -0.55 9.83 -1.65
C ILE A 61 0.80 10.42 -1.24
N LYS A 62 0.99 11.75 -1.38
CA LYS A 62 2.21 12.43 -0.90
C LYS A 62 2.33 12.34 0.63
N ALA A 63 1.25 12.60 1.37
CA ALA A 63 1.24 12.49 2.83
C ALA A 63 1.52 11.05 3.32
N THR A 64 0.94 10.03 2.67
CA THR A 64 1.23 8.62 3.00
C THR A 64 2.70 8.26 2.77
N ARG A 65 3.37 8.86 1.77
CA ARG A 65 4.80 8.63 1.51
C ARG A 65 5.70 9.29 2.54
N ALA A 66 5.36 10.49 3.00
CA ALA A 66 6.10 11.15 4.09
C ALA A 66 6.10 10.25 5.34
N MET A 67 4.95 9.66 5.68
CA MET A 67 4.86 8.66 6.74
C MET A 67 5.71 7.39 6.48
N GLN A 68 5.80 6.94 5.22
CA GLN A 68 6.65 5.80 4.83
C GLN A 68 8.15 6.12 4.97
N THR A 69 8.59 7.35 4.67
CA THR A 69 10.00 7.75 4.85
C THR A 69 10.44 7.83 6.32
N LEU A 70 9.50 7.93 7.28
CA LEU A 70 9.79 7.92 8.71
C LEU A 70 9.93 6.52 9.31
N GLN A 71 9.63 5.45 8.56
CA GLN A 71 9.71 4.06 9.05
C GLN A 71 11.03 3.67 9.74
N PRO A 72 12.24 4.03 9.26
CA PRO A 72 13.48 3.71 9.97
C PRO A 72 13.60 4.43 11.32
N GLU A 73 13.21 5.70 11.42
CA GLU A 73 13.25 6.43 12.70
C GLU A 73 12.20 5.90 13.68
N MET A 74 10.99 5.61 13.20
CA MET A 74 9.97 4.91 13.98
C MET A 74 10.48 3.56 14.51
N LYS A 75 11.26 2.82 13.72
CA LYS A 75 11.89 1.55 14.16
C LYS A 75 12.91 1.77 15.28
N LYS A 76 13.80 2.77 15.16
CA LYS A 76 14.77 3.11 16.21
C LYS A 76 14.08 3.49 17.52
N ILE A 77 12.99 4.25 17.47
CA ILE A 77 12.18 4.60 18.66
C ILE A 77 11.56 3.33 19.26
N GLN A 78 11.00 2.43 18.43
CA GLN A 78 10.43 1.17 18.90
C GLN A 78 11.46 0.24 19.56
N GLU A 79 12.67 0.18 19.02
CA GLU A 79 13.77 -0.63 19.57
C GLU A 79 14.33 0.01 20.87
N ARG A 80 14.53 1.32 20.90
CA ARG A 80 15.02 2.08 22.07
C ARG A 80 14.07 2.02 23.26
N TYR A 81 12.76 2.15 23.02
CA TYR A 81 11.73 2.18 24.07
C TYR A 81 10.86 0.91 24.09
N LYS A 82 11.44 -0.25 23.76
CA LYS A 82 10.71 -1.53 23.64
C LYS A 82 9.93 -1.92 24.91
N ASN A 83 10.47 -1.56 26.08
CA ASN A 83 9.89 -1.90 27.39
C ASN A 83 9.00 -0.77 27.96
N ASP A 84 8.97 0.41 27.35
CA ASP A 84 8.21 1.57 27.81
C ASP A 84 7.29 2.07 26.69
N ARG A 85 6.07 1.53 26.65
CA ARG A 85 5.07 1.90 25.65
C ARG A 85 4.64 3.36 25.75
N GLN A 86 4.71 3.97 26.92
CA GLN A 86 4.28 5.34 27.12
C GLN A 86 5.29 6.29 26.47
N ARG A 87 6.57 6.19 26.83
CA ARG A 87 7.63 6.98 26.17
C ARG A 87 7.77 6.66 24.68
N GLN A 88 7.56 5.40 24.29
CA GLN A 88 7.51 5.04 22.86
C GLN A 88 6.40 5.82 22.13
N SER A 89 5.20 5.94 22.71
CA SER A 89 4.11 6.72 22.11
C SER A 89 4.39 8.23 22.09
N GLU A 90 5.01 8.76 23.15
CA GLU A 90 5.39 10.18 23.26
C GLU A 90 6.46 10.57 22.22
N GLU A 91 7.57 9.81 22.12
CA GLU A 91 8.64 10.07 21.14
C GLU A 91 8.17 9.83 19.69
N MET A 92 7.28 8.85 19.45
CA MET A 92 6.65 8.67 18.14
C MET A 92 5.79 9.90 17.75
N MET A 93 5.02 10.45 18.69
CA MET A 93 4.22 11.65 18.45
C MET A 93 5.09 12.91 18.27
N LYS A 94 6.22 12.98 18.97
CA LYS A 94 7.22 14.04 18.82
C LYS A 94 7.88 13.98 17.44
N LEU A 95 8.32 12.80 16.99
CA LEU A 95 8.84 12.58 15.63
C LEU A 95 7.82 13.06 14.57
N TYR A 96 6.54 12.73 14.71
CA TYR A 96 5.48 13.19 13.79
C TYR A 96 5.33 14.73 13.78
N LYS A 97 5.46 15.40 14.93
CA LYS A 97 5.42 16.86 15.04
C LYS A 97 6.64 17.52 14.41
N GLU A 98 7.85 17.06 14.75
CA GLU A 98 9.12 17.61 14.25
C GLU A 98 9.26 17.46 12.73
N THR A 99 8.70 16.37 12.17
CA THR A 99 8.72 16.09 10.72
C THR A 99 7.49 16.60 9.97
N GLY A 100 6.59 17.33 10.65
CA GLY A 100 5.35 17.89 10.07
C GLY A 100 4.38 16.84 9.50
N THR A 101 4.52 15.56 9.86
CA THR A 101 3.81 14.45 9.23
C THR A 101 2.65 13.98 10.10
N ASN A 102 1.40 14.16 9.66
CA ASN A 102 0.22 13.82 10.43
C ASN A 102 -0.27 12.37 10.18
N PRO A 103 -0.41 11.50 11.21
CA PRO A 103 -0.96 10.16 11.04
C PRO A 103 -2.40 10.13 10.53
N LEU A 104 -3.22 11.14 10.83
CA LEU A 104 -4.61 11.24 10.36
C LEU A 104 -4.72 11.54 8.85
N SER A 105 -3.64 11.99 8.19
CA SER A 105 -3.65 12.14 6.72
C SER A 105 -3.83 10.81 5.98
N SER A 106 -3.70 9.67 6.67
CA SER A 106 -3.96 8.34 6.14
C SER A 106 -5.45 7.96 6.07
N CYS A 107 -6.32 8.52 6.93
CA CYS A 107 -7.77 8.28 6.91
C CYS A 107 -8.55 9.33 6.10
N LEU A 108 -7.88 10.41 5.68
CA LEU A 108 -8.43 11.43 4.79
C LEU A 108 -9.10 10.90 3.50
N PRO A 109 -8.67 9.79 2.86
CA PRO A 109 -9.40 9.21 1.73
C PRO A 109 -10.83 8.78 2.07
N ILE A 110 -11.06 8.25 3.28
CA ILE A 110 -12.37 7.79 3.75
C ILE A 110 -13.27 9.00 4.02
N LEU A 111 -12.74 10.02 4.70
CA LEU A 111 -13.46 11.27 5.00
C LEU A 111 -13.82 12.06 3.74
N ALA A 112 -12.97 12.03 2.71
CA ALA A 112 -13.26 12.69 1.43
C ALA A 112 -14.29 11.93 0.58
N GLN A 113 -14.39 10.60 0.74
CA GLN A 113 -15.33 9.76 -0.02
C GLN A 113 -16.71 9.69 0.65
N SER A 114 -16.81 9.80 1.98
CA SER A 114 -18.06 9.57 2.71
C SER A 114 -19.24 10.47 2.29
N PRO A 115 -19.09 11.78 1.95
CA PRO A 115 -20.25 12.59 1.55
C PRO A 115 -20.88 12.10 0.24
N PHE A 116 -20.05 11.66 -0.71
CA PHE A 116 -20.50 11.09 -1.98
C PHE A 116 -21.15 9.72 -1.80
N PHE A 117 -20.63 8.90 -0.90
CA PHE A 117 -21.27 7.62 -0.53
C PHE A 117 -22.65 7.86 0.09
N PHE A 118 -22.78 8.78 1.06
CA PHE A 118 -24.07 9.06 1.69
C PHE A 118 -25.08 9.62 0.69
N ALA A 119 -24.68 10.58 -0.17
CA ALA A 119 -25.57 11.12 -1.20
C ALA A 119 -26.09 10.04 -2.15
N LEU A 120 -25.21 9.17 -2.67
CA LEU A 120 -25.64 8.09 -3.56
C LEU A 120 -26.43 6.99 -2.82
N TYR A 121 -26.06 6.66 -1.58
CA TYR A 121 -26.82 5.73 -0.75
C TYR A 121 -28.24 6.25 -0.53
N HIS A 122 -28.42 7.54 -0.23
CA HIS A 122 -29.73 8.16 -0.14
C HIS A 122 -30.51 8.04 -1.45
N VAL A 123 -29.90 8.37 -2.59
CA VAL A 123 -30.56 8.23 -3.91
C VAL A 123 -31.05 6.80 -4.15
N LEU A 124 -30.17 5.81 -3.98
CA LEU A 124 -30.50 4.41 -4.27
C LEU A 124 -31.41 3.77 -3.21
N ASN A 125 -31.35 4.21 -1.96
CA ASN A 125 -32.24 3.73 -0.91
C ASN A 125 -33.65 4.35 -1.01
N SER A 126 -33.80 5.61 -1.45
CA SER A 126 -35.14 6.15 -1.75
C SER A 126 -35.78 5.42 -2.93
N ILE A 127 -35.03 5.12 -4.00
CA ILE A 127 -35.52 4.24 -5.08
C ILE A 127 -35.98 2.87 -4.54
N ALA A 128 -35.18 2.26 -3.66
CA ALA A 128 -35.50 0.99 -2.99
C ALA A 128 -36.68 1.04 -1.99
N SER A 129 -37.08 2.25 -1.59
CA SER A 129 -38.19 2.55 -0.69
C SER A 129 -39.41 3.12 -1.43
N ASN A 130 -39.40 3.17 -2.76
CA ASN A 130 -40.44 3.79 -3.59
C ASN A 130 -40.69 5.28 -3.27
N ASP A 131 -39.61 6.04 -3.11
CA ASP A 131 -39.63 7.46 -2.79
C ASP A 131 -38.82 8.29 -3.80
N THR A 132 -39.28 9.51 -4.08
CA THR A 132 -38.63 10.45 -5.02
C THR A 132 -37.50 11.21 -4.34
N ILE A 133 -36.45 11.56 -5.09
CA ILE A 133 -35.28 12.20 -4.48
C ILE A 133 -34.46 13.06 -5.45
N GLY A 134 -34.18 14.29 -5.03
CA GLY A 134 -33.47 15.28 -5.82
C GLY A 134 -34.21 15.59 -7.12
N VAL A 135 -33.71 15.12 -8.26
CA VAL A 135 -34.38 15.26 -9.57
C VAL A 135 -35.02 13.96 -10.11
N ILE A 136 -35.00 12.88 -9.33
CA ILE A 136 -35.66 11.62 -9.70
C ILE A 136 -37.14 11.73 -9.35
N ASN A 137 -37.96 11.94 -10.38
CA ASN A 137 -39.42 11.96 -10.32
C ASN A 137 -40.02 10.56 -10.52
N ASP A 138 -41.35 10.45 -10.42
CA ASP A 138 -42.08 9.18 -10.45
C ASP A 138 -41.76 8.33 -11.69
N ARG A 139 -41.62 8.95 -12.87
CA ARG A 139 -41.26 8.25 -14.12
C ARG A 139 -39.85 7.65 -14.07
N LEU A 140 -38.89 8.38 -13.51
CA LEU A 140 -37.52 7.89 -13.34
C LEU A 140 -37.44 6.85 -12.20
N LEU A 141 -38.25 6.99 -11.16
CA LEU A 141 -38.38 6.02 -10.08
C LEU A 141 -38.93 4.67 -10.59
N GLU A 142 -40.02 4.70 -11.36
CA GLU A 142 -40.62 3.52 -12.00
C GLU A 142 -39.62 2.85 -12.96
N SER A 143 -38.91 3.64 -13.77
CA SER A 143 -37.82 3.17 -14.64
C SER A 143 -36.69 2.49 -13.85
N ALA A 144 -36.29 3.06 -12.71
CA ALA A 144 -35.24 2.50 -11.85
C ALA A 144 -35.66 1.22 -11.11
N GLN A 145 -36.95 1.03 -10.83
CA GLN A 145 -37.49 -0.19 -10.23
C GLN A 145 -37.52 -1.37 -11.22
N LYS A 146 -37.80 -1.09 -12.50
CA LYS A 146 -37.72 -2.07 -13.60
C LYS A 146 -36.29 -2.46 -13.99
N ALA A 147 -35.28 -1.73 -13.49
CA ALA A 147 -33.90 -1.88 -13.89
C ALA A 147 -33.20 -3.10 -13.26
N HIS A 148 -32.99 -4.16 -14.05
CA HIS A 148 -32.34 -5.41 -13.60
C HIS A 148 -30.85 -5.48 -13.99
N ILE A 149 -29.98 -5.69 -13.00
CA ILE A 149 -28.53 -5.88 -13.19
C ILE A 149 -28.18 -7.34 -12.88
N PHE A 150 -27.69 -8.07 -13.88
CA PHE A 150 -27.41 -9.51 -13.82
C PHE A 150 -28.61 -10.36 -13.33
N GLY A 151 -29.84 -9.92 -13.62
CA GLY A 151 -31.07 -10.58 -13.17
C GLY A 151 -31.65 -10.07 -11.85
N ALA A 152 -30.92 -9.25 -11.08
CA ALA A 152 -31.42 -8.69 -9.82
C ALA A 152 -31.88 -7.22 -9.98
N PRO A 153 -33.05 -6.79 -9.47
CA PRO A 153 -33.50 -5.40 -9.50
C PRO A 153 -32.55 -4.49 -8.73
N LEU A 154 -32.28 -3.31 -9.27
CA LEU A 154 -31.41 -2.29 -8.66
C LEU A 154 -31.85 -1.90 -7.24
N ALA A 155 -33.16 -1.88 -7.04
CA ALA A 155 -33.87 -1.54 -5.81
C ALA A 155 -33.89 -2.65 -4.74
N ALA A 156 -33.69 -3.92 -5.12
CA ALA A 156 -33.85 -5.06 -4.22
C ALA A 156 -32.69 -5.19 -3.23
N LYS A 157 -32.99 -5.72 -2.04
CA LYS A 157 -32.04 -6.07 -0.97
C LYS A 157 -32.04 -7.58 -0.75
N PHE A 158 -30.93 -8.15 -0.26
CA PHE A 158 -30.84 -9.59 0.07
C PHE A 158 -31.89 -10.03 1.10
N THR A 159 -32.28 -9.11 1.98
CA THR A 159 -33.23 -9.31 3.08
C THR A 159 -34.69 -9.04 2.72
N ASP A 160 -35.02 -8.70 1.47
CA ASP A 160 -36.40 -8.47 1.05
C ASP A 160 -37.20 -9.80 0.97
N SER A 161 -38.53 -9.72 1.07
CA SER A 161 -39.45 -10.87 0.93
C SER A 161 -39.63 -11.28 -0.53
N SER A 162 -40.16 -12.50 -0.76
CA SER A 162 -40.45 -12.99 -2.12
C SER A 162 -41.42 -12.04 -2.83
N ASP A 163 -42.55 -11.72 -2.21
CA ASP A 163 -43.59 -10.83 -2.75
C ASP A 163 -43.05 -9.48 -3.21
N LYS A 164 -42.10 -8.89 -2.47
CA LYS A 164 -41.47 -7.61 -2.84
C LYS A 164 -40.52 -7.75 -4.04
N VAL A 165 -39.81 -8.87 -4.15
CA VAL A 165 -38.90 -9.14 -5.27
C VAL A 165 -39.67 -9.55 -6.54
N GLU A 166 -40.78 -10.27 -6.37
CA GLU A 166 -41.73 -10.62 -7.43
C GLU A 166 -42.47 -9.38 -7.97
N ALA A 167 -42.85 -8.43 -7.11
CA ALA A 167 -43.37 -7.12 -7.52
C ALA A 167 -42.37 -6.30 -8.36
N LEU A 168 -41.07 -6.61 -8.25
CA LEU A 168 -40.02 -6.02 -9.10
C LEU A 168 -39.72 -6.87 -10.35
N ASN A 169 -40.45 -7.95 -10.62
CA ASN A 169 -40.29 -8.90 -11.73
C ASN A 169 -39.01 -9.76 -11.68
N SER A 170 -38.55 -10.13 -10.49
CA SER A 170 -37.36 -10.97 -10.27
C SER A 170 -37.68 -12.17 -9.38
N SER A 171 -36.79 -13.18 -9.36
CA SER A 171 -36.81 -14.19 -8.30
C SER A 171 -35.97 -13.76 -7.09
N LEU A 172 -36.35 -14.26 -5.91
CA LEU A 172 -35.57 -14.12 -4.68
C LEU A 172 -34.19 -14.79 -4.77
N THR A 173 -34.06 -15.83 -5.59
CA THR A 173 -32.81 -16.54 -5.85
C THR A 173 -31.82 -15.65 -6.58
N ASP A 174 -32.26 -14.94 -7.64
CA ASP A 174 -31.39 -14.05 -8.43
C ASP A 174 -30.82 -12.92 -7.57
N VAL A 175 -31.67 -12.25 -6.79
CA VAL A 175 -31.24 -11.20 -5.85
C VAL A 175 -30.20 -11.72 -4.86
N ARG A 176 -30.42 -12.91 -4.29
CA ARG A 176 -29.49 -13.50 -3.31
C ARG A 176 -28.17 -13.93 -3.94
N VAL A 177 -28.20 -14.57 -5.10
CA VAL A 177 -27.00 -15.01 -5.84
C VAL A 177 -26.18 -13.80 -6.30
N VAL A 178 -26.79 -12.82 -6.96
CA VAL A 178 -26.11 -11.60 -7.42
C VAL A 178 -25.52 -10.82 -6.25
N THR A 179 -26.28 -10.64 -5.16
CA THR A 179 -25.78 -9.95 -3.96
C THR A 179 -24.62 -10.69 -3.31
N ALA A 180 -24.70 -12.01 -3.16
CA ALA A 180 -23.61 -12.81 -2.61
C ALA A 180 -22.34 -12.73 -3.46
N ILE A 181 -22.48 -12.83 -4.79
CA ILE A 181 -21.36 -12.66 -5.74
C ILE A 181 -20.74 -11.25 -5.61
N MET A 182 -21.56 -10.20 -5.56
CA MET A 182 -21.06 -8.83 -5.39
C MET A 182 -20.31 -8.65 -4.07
N ILE A 183 -20.85 -9.14 -2.94
CA ILE A 183 -20.19 -9.08 -1.62
C ILE A 183 -18.85 -9.82 -1.63
N VAL A 184 -18.79 -11.00 -2.26
CA VAL A 184 -17.54 -11.77 -2.40
C VAL A 184 -16.53 -11.02 -3.28
N LEU A 185 -16.93 -10.52 -4.45
CA LEU A 185 -16.06 -9.76 -5.34
C LEU A 185 -15.56 -8.45 -4.70
N MET A 186 -16.42 -7.74 -3.97
CA MET A 186 -16.06 -6.56 -3.19
C MET A 186 -15.05 -6.90 -2.09
N SER A 187 -15.27 -7.98 -1.35
CA SER A 187 -14.38 -8.43 -0.28
C SER A 187 -13.01 -8.86 -0.81
N LEU A 188 -12.97 -9.64 -1.90
CA LEU A 188 -11.74 -10.07 -2.56
C LEU A 188 -10.96 -8.91 -3.17
N SER A 189 -11.64 -7.99 -3.88
CA SER A 189 -11.00 -6.81 -4.49
C SER A 189 -10.46 -5.82 -3.44
N GLN A 190 -11.19 -5.59 -2.35
CA GLN A 190 -10.73 -4.77 -1.23
C GLN A 190 -9.53 -5.43 -0.52
N PHE A 191 -9.63 -6.73 -0.20
CA PHE A 191 -8.54 -7.48 0.42
C PHE A 191 -7.28 -7.49 -0.46
N TYR A 192 -7.43 -7.71 -1.77
CA TYR A 192 -6.32 -7.64 -2.73
C TYR A 192 -5.66 -6.26 -2.74
N THR A 193 -6.47 -5.18 -2.82
CA THR A 193 -5.98 -3.79 -2.86
C THR A 193 -5.23 -3.43 -1.57
N GLN A 194 -5.80 -3.76 -0.42
CA GLN A 194 -5.20 -3.54 0.89
C GLN A 194 -3.92 -4.36 1.08
N ARG A 195 -3.92 -5.64 0.68
CA ARG A 195 -2.72 -6.51 0.70
C ARG A 195 -1.64 -6.01 -0.25
N GLN A 196 -2.00 -5.49 -1.42
CA GLN A 196 -1.06 -4.93 -2.38
C GLN A 196 -0.34 -3.70 -1.81
N LEU A 197 -1.08 -2.80 -1.16
CA LEU A 197 -0.52 -1.62 -0.47
C LEU A 197 0.45 -2.03 0.64
N MET A 198 0.08 -2.99 1.49
CA MET A 198 0.92 -3.47 2.59
C MET A 198 2.20 -4.18 2.11
N THR A 199 2.08 -5.08 1.12
CA THR A 199 3.20 -5.96 0.70
C THR A 199 4.20 -5.30 -0.24
N LYS A 200 3.79 -4.29 -1.02
CA LYS A 200 4.66 -3.63 -2.00
C LYS A 200 5.30 -2.34 -1.48
N ASN A 201 4.65 -1.61 -0.56
CA ASN A 201 5.04 -0.26 -0.16
C ASN A 201 5.50 -0.09 1.30
N VAL A 202 5.52 -1.15 2.11
CA VAL A 202 5.95 -1.06 3.53
C VAL A 202 6.92 -2.19 3.90
N ASP A 203 7.97 -1.84 4.66
CA ASP A 203 8.76 -2.83 5.40
C ASP A 203 7.96 -3.35 6.60
N THR A 204 7.56 -4.63 6.54
CA THR A 204 6.75 -5.28 7.57
C THR A 204 7.52 -5.55 8.88
N THR A 205 8.81 -5.22 8.98
CA THR A 205 9.58 -5.37 10.22
C THR A 205 9.23 -4.35 11.29
N VAL A 206 8.64 -3.20 10.94
CA VAL A 206 8.23 -2.16 11.91
C VAL A 206 6.76 -2.33 12.28
N LYS A 207 6.49 -2.70 13.54
CA LYS A 207 5.12 -2.90 14.05
C LYS A 207 4.57 -1.57 14.57
N THR A 208 4.42 -0.56 13.71
CA THR A 208 3.80 0.71 14.14
C THR A 208 2.31 0.52 14.46
N PRO A 209 1.72 1.33 15.37
CA PRO A 209 0.27 1.31 15.62
C PRO A 209 -0.54 1.52 14.33
N PHE A 210 -0.05 2.37 13.43
CA PHE A 210 -0.62 2.58 12.10
C PHE A 210 -0.65 1.29 11.26
N MET A 211 0.46 0.54 11.20
CA MET A 211 0.52 -0.73 10.46
C MET A 211 -0.37 -1.81 11.08
N GLN A 212 -0.54 -1.80 12.41
CA GLN A 212 -1.47 -2.69 13.09
C GLN A 212 -2.93 -2.34 12.76
N GLN A 213 -3.30 -1.05 12.79
CA GLN A 213 -4.61 -0.57 12.35
C GLN A 213 -4.88 -0.94 10.89
N GLN A 214 -3.93 -0.72 9.99
CA GLN A 214 -4.07 -1.04 8.56
C GLN A 214 -4.20 -2.54 8.29
N LYS A 215 -3.48 -3.39 9.04
CA LYS A 215 -3.60 -4.85 8.99
C LYS A 215 -4.95 -5.30 9.56
N MET A 216 -5.38 -4.76 10.69
CA MET A 216 -6.67 -5.07 11.31
C MET A 216 -7.82 -4.76 10.33
N LEU A 217 -7.79 -3.56 9.74
CA LEU A 217 -8.78 -3.10 8.76
C LEU A 217 -8.88 -4.01 7.53
N MET A 218 -7.77 -4.64 7.11
CA MET A 218 -7.75 -5.61 6.00
C MET A 218 -8.60 -6.86 6.25
N TYR A 219 -8.66 -7.34 7.50
CA TYR A 219 -9.45 -8.51 7.88
C TYR A 219 -10.87 -8.15 8.34
N ILE A 220 -11.05 -6.95 8.92
CA ILE A 220 -12.36 -6.47 9.35
C ILE A 220 -13.25 -6.11 8.15
N PHE A 221 -12.74 -5.48 7.09
CA PHE A 221 -13.58 -5.04 5.97
C PHE A 221 -14.37 -6.18 5.28
N PRO A 222 -13.79 -7.35 4.96
CA PRO A 222 -14.55 -8.49 4.44
C PRO A 222 -15.69 -8.94 5.36
N ILE A 223 -15.49 -8.92 6.68
CA ILE A 223 -16.53 -9.28 7.66
C ILE A 223 -17.63 -8.21 7.69
N ILE A 224 -17.26 -6.93 7.65
CA ILE A 224 -18.22 -5.82 7.53
C ILE A 224 -19.04 -5.97 6.24
N PHE A 225 -18.45 -6.29 5.10
CA PHE A 225 -19.20 -6.50 3.86
C PHE A 225 -20.10 -7.73 3.89
N ALA A 226 -19.67 -8.82 4.53
CA ALA A 226 -20.52 -10.00 4.71
C ALA A 226 -21.77 -9.71 5.58
N VAL A 227 -21.60 -8.95 6.67
CA VAL A 227 -22.69 -8.68 7.64
C VAL A 227 -23.57 -7.50 7.23
N PHE A 228 -22.99 -6.40 6.75
CA PHE A 228 -23.76 -5.20 6.39
C PHE A 228 -24.20 -5.18 4.93
N GLY A 229 -23.45 -5.82 4.02
CA GLY A 229 -23.71 -5.79 2.58
C GLY A 229 -25.09 -6.34 2.19
N ILE A 230 -25.63 -7.31 2.94
CA ILE A 230 -26.96 -7.88 2.72
C ILE A 230 -28.10 -6.85 2.92
N ASN A 231 -27.87 -5.79 3.70
CA ASN A 231 -28.88 -4.77 4.00
C ASN A 231 -28.91 -3.63 2.95
N PHE A 232 -27.97 -3.63 2.00
CA PHE A 232 -27.85 -2.60 0.98
C PHE A 232 -28.55 -3.00 -0.33
N PRO A 233 -29.19 -2.05 -1.05
CA PRO A 233 -29.71 -2.31 -2.39
C PRO A 233 -28.63 -2.76 -3.36
N VAL A 234 -28.97 -3.58 -4.35
CA VAL A 234 -28.04 -4.05 -5.41
C VAL A 234 -27.29 -2.89 -6.06
N GLY A 235 -27.95 -1.75 -6.32
CA GLY A 235 -27.29 -0.57 -6.88
C GLY A 235 -26.14 0.00 -6.02
N VAL A 236 -26.25 -0.10 -4.69
CA VAL A 236 -25.18 0.35 -3.76
C VAL A 236 -23.99 -0.60 -3.81
N LEU A 237 -24.23 -1.89 -4.04
CA LEU A 237 -23.18 -2.89 -4.25
C LEU A 237 -22.47 -2.68 -5.60
N VAL A 238 -23.20 -2.32 -6.66
CA VAL A 238 -22.62 -1.92 -7.97
C VAL A 238 -21.70 -0.70 -7.82
N TYR A 239 -22.13 0.33 -7.09
CA TYR A 239 -21.29 1.48 -6.73
C TYR A 239 -20.00 1.02 -6.02
N TRP A 240 -20.13 0.13 -5.03
CA TRP A 240 -19.00 -0.27 -4.20
C TRP A 240 -18.00 -1.13 -4.99
N LEU A 241 -18.47 -2.08 -5.79
CA LEU A 241 -17.64 -2.88 -6.67
C LEU A 241 -16.87 -1.98 -7.65
N THR A 242 -17.54 -1.01 -8.27
CA THR A 242 -16.91 -0.02 -9.16
C THR A 242 -15.86 0.81 -8.42
N THR A 243 -16.19 1.26 -7.21
CA THR A 243 -15.30 2.02 -6.32
C THR A 243 -14.03 1.22 -5.96
N ASN A 244 -14.15 -0.08 -5.73
CA ASN A 244 -13.03 -0.98 -5.47
C ASN A 244 -12.18 -1.21 -6.74
N VAL A 245 -12.81 -1.50 -7.88
CA VAL A 245 -12.12 -1.70 -9.18
C VAL A 245 -11.35 -0.44 -9.59
N TRP A 246 -11.97 0.73 -9.47
CA TRP A 246 -11.29 2.01 -9.68
C TRP A 246 -10.08 2.16 -8.74
N THR A 247 -10.27 1.92 -7.43
CA THR A 247 -9.19 2.05 -6.45
C THR A 247 -8.04 1.11 -6.77
N MET A 248 -8.33 -0.13 -7.18
CA MET A 248 -7.33 -1.11 -7.60
C MET A 248 -6.56 -0.64 -8.84
N GLY A 249 -7.25 -0.15 -9.88
CA GLY A 249 -6.63 0.39 -11.10
C GLY A 249 -5.76 1.62 -10.82
N GLN A 250 -6.30 2.58 -10.05
CA GLN A 250 -5.57 3.76 -9.57
C GLN A 250 -4.31 3.36 -8.78
N GLN A 251 -4.43 2.39 -7.87
CA GLN A 251 -3.33 1.92 -7.04
C GLN A 251 -2.25 1.22 -7.87
N MET A 252 -2.63 0.37 -8.84
CA MET A 252 -1.69 -0.24 -9.78
C MET A 252 -0.94 0.82 -10.60
N TYR A 253 -1.64 1.81 -11.16
CA TYR A 253 -1.06 2.90 -11.92
C TYR A 253 -0.09 3.77 -11.08
N VAL A 254 -0.49 4.11 -9.84
CA VAL A 254 0.34 4.91 -8.91
C VAL A 254 1.59 4.16 -8.48
N ILE A 255 1.48 2.88 -8.10
CA ILE A 255 2.65 2.06 -7.72
C ILE A 255 3.60 1.88 -8.90
N HIS A 256 3.07 1.68 -10.11
CA HIS A 256 3.89 1.46 -11.30
C HIS A 256 4.63 2.73 -11.73
N ASN A 257 3.94 3.87 -11.82
CA ASN A 257 4.51 5.11 -12.38
C ASN A 257 5.27 5.95 -11.35
N ASN A 258 5.02 5.75 -10.06
CA ASN A 258 5.57 6.57 -9.00
C ASN A 258 5.73 5.74 -7.71
N PRO A 259 6.65 4.76 -7.66
CA PRO A 259 6.79 3.88 -6.49
C PRO A 259 7.20 4.65 -5.22
N THR A 260 6.81 4.15 -4.05
CA THR A 260 7.21 4.69 -2.73
C THR A 260 8.73 4.58 -2.55
N PRO A 261 9.44 5.65 -2.14
CA PRO A 261 10.86 5.56 -1.80
C PRO A 261 11.15 4.53 -0.69
N GLY A 262 12.20 3.73 -0.83
CA GLY A 262 12.57 2.67 0.12
C GLY A 262 11.78 1.37 -0.03
N SER A 263 10.80 1.31 -0.94
CA SER A 263 9.96 0.12 -1.13
C SER A 263 10.55 -0.90 -2.11
N LYS A 264 10.10 -2.16 -2.01
CA LYS A 264 10.41 -3.21 -3.00
C LYS A 264 9.94 -2.83 -4.42
N ALA A 265 8.83 -2.07 -4.52
CA ALA A 265 8.39 -1.51 -5.79
C ALA A 265 9.43 -0.56 -6.39
N GLN A 266 10.02 0.34 -5.59
CA GLN A 266 11.11 1.22 -6.05
C GLN A 266 12.35 0.41 -6.45
N ALA A 267 12.75 -0.60 -5.69
CA ALA A 267 13.86 -1.47 -6.05
C ALA A 267 13.71 -2.06 -7.46
N SER A 268 12.55 -2.69 -7.74
CA SER A 268 12.24 -3.26 -9.05
C SER A 268 12.17 -2.21 -10.18
N TYR A 269 11.80 -0.97 -9.84
CA TYR A 269 11.74 0.13 -10.80
C TYR A 269 13.14 0.64 -11.14
N LEU A 270 13.99 0.86 -10.13
CA LEU A 270 15.37 1.32 -10.31
C LEU A 270 16.23 0.28 -11.01
N GLU A 271 15.99 -1.02 -10.80
CA GLU A 271 16.65 -2.09 -11.55
C GLU A 271 16.29 -2.03 -13.05
N ARG A 272 15.00 -1.87 -13.37
CA ARG A 272 14.53 -1.69 -14.76
C ARG A 272 15.08 -0.42 -15.40
N LEU A 273 15.11 0.69 -14.65
CA LEU A 273 15.68 1.95 -15.10
C LEU A 273 17.20 1.82 -15.33
N SER A 274 17.93 1.17 -14.43
CA SER A 274 19.35 0.92 -14.57
C SER A 274 19.63 0.08 -15.82
N LYS A 275 18.93 -1.03 -16.02
CA LYS A 275 19.03 -1.86 -17.24
C LYS A 275 18.74 -1.07 -18.52
N HIS A 276 17.75 -0.18 -18.50
CA HIS A 276 17.41 0.68 -19.64
C HIS A 276 18.52 1.70 -19.94
N VAL A 277 18.94 2.45 -18.92
CA VAL A 277 19.93 3.53 -19.03
C VAL A 277 21.30 2.98 -19.39
N THR A 278 21.73 1.86 -18.79
CA THR A 278 22.99 1.18 -19.13
C THR A 278 23.01 0.69 -20.58
N ARG A 279 21.87 0.24 -21.13
CA ARG A 279 21.78 -0.22 -22.53
C ARG A 279 21.75 0.92 -23.54
N HIS A 280 21.10 2.05 -23.22
CA HIS A 280 20.90 3.17 -24.15
C HIS A 280 21.80 4.37 -23.92
N GLY A 281 22.58 4.40 -22.84
CA GLY A 281 23.48 5.49 -22.46
C GLY A 281 22.79 6.79 -22.02
N LYS A 282 21.45 6.82 -21.94
CA LYS A 282 20.65 8.02 -21.65
C LYS A 282 19.31 7.68 -21.00
N THR A 283 18.68 8.68 -20.37
CA THR A 283 17.28 8.63 -19.91
C THR A 283 16.32 8.99 -21.05
N ARG A 284 15.22 8.22 -21.20
CA ARG A 284 14.31 8.29 -22.34
C ARG A 284 13.24 9.37 -22.23
N ASN A 285 12.66 9.56 -21.04
CA ASN A 285 11.51 10.45 -20.83
C ASN A 285 11.73 11.43 -19.66
N ARG A 286 10.95 12.54 -19.66
CA ARG A 286 10.89 13.53 -18.57
C ARG A 286 10.68 12.92 -17.17
N ARG A 287 9.95 11.79 -17.07
CA ARG A 287 9.73 11.06 -15.80
C ARG A 287 11.01 10.42 -15.26
N GLU A 288 11.79 9.77 -16.14
CA GLU A 288 13.07 9.17 -15.77
C GLU A 288 14.06 10.25 -15.34
N ARG A 289 14.14 11.37 -16.09
CA ARG A 289 14.94 12.53 -15.69
C ARG A 289 14.52 13.08 -14.33
N ALA A 290 13.22 13.25 -14.08
CA ALA A 290 12.74 13.74 -12.78
C ALA A 290 13.13 12.81 -11.62
N ILE A 291 13.14 11.50 -11.83
CA ILE A 291 13.56 10.52 -10.81
C ILE A 291 15.07 10.52 -10.62
N VAL A 292 15.87 10.52 -11.70
CA VAL A 292 17.33 10.62 -11.61
C VAL A 292 17.72 11.93 -10.91
N LYS A 293 17.13 13.06 -11.31
CA LYS A 293 17.30 14.37 -10.65
C LYS A 293 16.99 14.31 -9.15
N ALA A 294 15.86 13.71 -8.77
CA ALA A 294 15.48 13.56 -7.36
C ALA A 294 16.47 12.67 -6.57
N ILE A 295 17.01 11.61 -7.19
CA ILE A 295 18.03 10.75 -6.56
C ILE A 295 19.36 11.48 -6.43
N VAL A 296 19.79 12.21 -7.47
CA VAL A 296 21.02 13.00 -7.46
C VAL A 296 20.96 14.05 -6.36
N ALA A 297 19.87 14.82 -6.30
CA ALA A 297 19.64 15.89 -5.33
C ALA A 297 19.64 15.43 -3.85
N LYS A 298 19.32 14.16 -3.55
CA LYS A 298 19.42 13.62 -2.19
C LYS A 298 20.86 13.46 -1.66
N GLY A 299 21.88 13.44 -2.52
CA GLY A 299 23.27 13.28 -2.09
C GLY A 299 23.50 12.08 -1.15
N ARG A 300 23.82 12.35 0.12
CA ARG A 300 24.05 11.36 1.19
C ARG A 300 22.76 10.69 1.69
N ASP A 301 21.60 11.36 1.58
CA ASP A 301 20.28 10.90 2.08
C ASP A 301 19.57 9.91 1.14
N ARG A 302 20.26 9.42 0.11
CA ARG A 302 19.78 8.33 -0.76
C ARG A 302 19.52 7.07 0.05
N ASN A 303 18.39 6.40 -0.19
CA ASN A 303 18.13 5.09 0.39
C ASN A 303 19.03 3.99 -0.24
N GLU A 304 19.00 2.78 0.31
CA GLU A 304 19.86 1.67 -0.14
C GLU A 304 19.69 1.34 -1.65
N TYR A 305 18.46 1.32 -2.17
CA TYR A 305 18.19 1.04 -3.58
C TYR A 305 18.65 2.19 -4.49
N GLU A 306 18.52 3.44 -4.03
CA GLU A 306 19.01 4.63 -4.72
C GLU A 306 20.54 4.69 -4.77
N ARG A 307 21.22 4.27 -3.69
CA ARG A 307 22.69 4.10 -3.66
C ARG A 307 23.13 2.97 -4.61
N LYS A 308 22.45 1.82 -4.59
CA LYS A 308 22.72 0.72 -5.54
C LYS A 308 22.52 1.13 -7.00
N PHE A 309 21.50 1.95 -7.30
CA PHE A 309 21.25 2.49 -8.63
C PHE A 309 22.42 3.36 -9.12
N ILE A 310 22.84 4.36 -8.34
CA ILE A 310 23.97 5.24 -8.71
C ILE A 310 25.28 4.44 -8.84
N ASN A 311 25.57 3.55 -7.91
CA ASN A 311 26.76 2.70 -7.97
C ASN A 311 26.74 1.76 -9.19
N GLY A 312 25.55 1.32 -9.62
CA GLY A 312 25.36 0.54 -10.86
C GLY A 312 25.64 1.35 -12.12
N LEU A 313 25.22 2.62 -12.17
CA LEU A 313 25.57 3.53 -13.28
C LEU A 313 27.08 3.80 -13.34
N ASN A 314 27.70 4.13 -12.21
CA ASN A 314 29.14 4.38 -12.14
C ASN A 314 29.95 3.17 -12.62
N LYS A 315 29.56 1.94 -12.22
CA LYS A 315 30.17 0.68 -12.70
C LYS A 315 29.97 0.43 -14.20
N ALA A 316 28.93 0.99 -14.79
CA ALA A 316 28.69 0.96 -16.24
C ALA A 316 29.38 2.10 -17.01
N GLY A 317 30.19 2.93 -16.34
CA GLY A 317 30.82 4.11 -16.95
C GLY A 317 29.83 5.22 -17.28
N LEU A 318 28.75 5.36 -16.49
CA LEU A 318 27.72 6.38 -16.64
C LEU A 318 27.61 7.26 -15.39
N ALA A 319 27.48 8.57 -15.56
CA ALA A 319 27.25 9.55 -14.50
C ALA A 319 25.82 10.12 -14.59
N ALA A 320 25.12 10.14 -13.44
CA ALA A 320 23.82 10.78 -13.29
C ALA A 320 23.98 12.27 -12.94
N GLN A 321 23.31 13.13 -13.69
CA GLN A 321 23.47 14.59 -13.61
C GLN A 321 22.36 15.28 -12.80
N THR A 322 22.61 16.52 -12.38
CA THR A 322 21.69 17.34 -11.56
C THR A 322 20.43 17.78 -12.32
N ASP A 323 20.45 17.78 -13.65
CA ASP A 323 19.28 17.98 -14.51
C ASP A 323 18.43 16.71 -14.67
N GLY A 324 18.97 15.55 -14.29
CA GLY A 324 18.37 14.23 -14.46
C GLY A 324 18.77 13.50 -15.75
N SER A 325 19.64 14.08 -16.58
CA SER A 325 20.29 13.34 -17.64
C SER A 325 21.24 12.28 -17.07
N VAL A 326 21.61 11.32 -17.91
CA VAL A 326 22.70 10.39 -17.64
C VAL A 326 23.60 10.43 -18.86
N ILE A 327 24.90 10.61 -18.64
CA ILE A 327 25.92 10.72 -19.68
C ILE A 327 27.04 9.72 -19.41
N LYS A 328 27.90 9.48 -20.40
CA LYS A 328 29.09 8.65 -20.24
C LYS A 328 30.10 9.37 -19.35
N SER A 329 30.64 8.69 -18.34
CA SER A 329 31.68 9.23 -17.47
C SER A 329 33.00 9.28 -18.24
N GLU A 330 33.57 10.47 -18.39
CA GLU A 330 34.94 10.63 -18.91
C GLU A 330 35.99 10.14 -17.89
N ALA A 331 35.64 10.15 -16.60
CA ALA A 331 36.45 9.64 -15.50
C ALA A 331 36.50 8.10 -15.48
N THR A 332 37.43 7.54 -16.25
CA THR A 332 38.05 6.25 -15.88
C THR A 332 39.27 6.55 -15.02
N ALA A 333 39.38 5.92 -13.85
CA ALA A 333 40.45 6.11 -12.85
C ALA A 333 40.39 7.40 -11.99
N ALA A 334 39.37 7.51 -11.14
CA ALA A 334 39.53 8.06 -9.79
C ALA A 334 38.55 7.35 -8.84
N ALA A 335 39.07 6.65 -7.83
CA ALA A 335 38.25 6.27 -6.68
C ALA A 335 38.03 7.54 -5.84
N GLN A 336 36.76 7.95 -5.66
CA GLN A 336 36.46 9.10 -4.81
C GLN A 336 36.75 8.74 -3.34
N ALA A 337 37.76 9.39 -2.76
CA ALA A 337 37.87 9.53 -1.31
C ALA A 337 36.82 10.53 -0.80
N GLU A 338 36.46 10.46 0.48
CA GLU A 338 35.37 11.29 1.05
C GLU A 338 35.75 12.77 1.33
N ASP A 339 37.01 13.16 1.16
CA ASP A 339 37.46 14.55 1.27
C ASP A 339 38.18 15.03 -0.01
N GLY A 340 37.92 16.28 -0.37
CA GLY A 340 38.21 16.85 -1.69
C GLY A 340 39.66 17.31 -1.94
N THR A 341 40.64 16.42 -1.75
CA THR A 341 42.07 16.73 -1.96
C THR A 341 42.72 15.71 -2.91
N PRO A 342 43.42 16.11 -3.99
CA PRO A 342 43.95 15.18 -4.98
C PRO A 342 45.22 14.48 -4.48
N THR A 343 45.21 13.14 -4.45
CA THR A 343 46.40 12.32 -4.23
C THR A 343 46.91 11.71 -5.54
N THR A 344 48.15 12.02 -5.90
CA THR A 344 48.83 11.45 -7.07
C THR A 344 49.36 10.05 -6.75
N GLY A 345 48.71 9.00 -7.27
CA GLY A 345 49.12 7.60 -7.08
C GLY A 345 49.13 6.82 -8.39
N ALA A 346 50.29 6.71 -9.03
CA ALA A 346 50.45 5.89 -10.23
C ALA A 346 50.32 4.39 -9.90
N THR A 347 49.49 3.65 -10.64
CA THR A 347 49.34 2.19 -10.49
C THR A 347 50.14 1.45 -11.57
N PRO A 348 50.96 0.44 -11.25
CA PRO A 348 51.74 -0.28 -12.25
C PRO A 348 50.86 -1.16 -13.16
N LYS A 349 51.12 -1.14 -14.47
CA LYS A 349 50.43 -1.97 -15.46
C LYS A 349 50.80 -3.46 -15.29
N ARG A 350 49.84 -4.28 -14.83
CA ARG A 350 49.95 -5.75 -14.90
C ARG A 350 49.68 -6.23 -16.33
N GLN A 351 50.71 -6.67 -17.05
CA GLN A 351 50.54 -7.29 -18.36
C GLN A 351 49.80 -8.64 -18.24
N GLN A 352 48.85 -8.90 -19.15
CA GLN A 352 48.29 -10.24 -19.37
C GLN A 352 49.14 -10.97 -20.43
N PRO A 353 49.50 -12.25 -20.24
CA PRO A 353 50.18 -13.02 -21.28
C PRO A 353 49.20 -13.33 -22.43
N LYS A 354 49.68 -13.17 -23.68
CA LYS A 354 48.90 -13.49 -24.88
C LYS A 354 48.63 -14.99 -24.98
N ARG A 355 47.37 -15.37 -25.20
CA ARG A 355 46.93 -16.75 -25.42
C ARG A 355 47.29 -17.19 -26.85
N GLN A 356 48.21 -18.14 -26.99
CA GLN A 356 48.55 -18.75 -28.29
C GLN A 356 47.40 -19.61 -28.85
N THR A 357 47.34 -19.74 -30.17
CA THR A 357 46.26 -20.39 -30.92
C THR A 357 46.47 -21.90 -31.13
N LYS A 358 45.38 -22.58 -31.47
CA LYS A 358 45.18 -24.04 -31.36
C LYS A 358 45.85 -24.88 -32.48
N SER A 359 46.99 -24.45 -33.04
CA SER A 359 47.69 -25.15 -34.14
C SER A 359 49.02 -25.80 -33.74
N GLN A 360 49.51 -25.58 -32.52
CA GLN A 360 50.83 -26.07 -32.06
C GLN A 360 50.72 -27.29 -31.11
N ARG A 361 49.65 -28.09 -31.22
CA ARG A 361 49.34 -29.20 -30.31
C ARG A 361 49.16 -30.55 -31.01
N GLN A 362 50.13 -30.95 -31.86
CA GLN A 362 50.23 -32.34 -32.34
C GLN A 362 51.59 -32.65 -33.02
N SER A 363 52.58 -33.09 -32.23
CA SER A 363 53.70 -33.94 -32.68
C SER A 363 54.57 -34.34 -31.47
N GLY A 364 54.94 -35.61 -31.34
CA GLY A 364 56.04 -36.05 -30.44
C GLY A 364 55.63 -36.68 -29.11
N THR A 365 55.37 -37.98 -29.12
CA THR A 365 55.42 -38.86 -27.93
C THR A 365 56.83 -39.36 -27.66
N ALA A 366 57.33 -39.37 -26.40
CA ALA A 366 58.05 -40.52 -25.77
C ALA A 366 58.73 -40.21 -24.40
N LYS A 367 58.10 -40.70 -23.31
CA LYS A 367 58.61 -41.57 -22.21
C LYS A 367 59.94 -41.32 -21.42
N ALA A 368 59.85 -41.67 -20.11
CA ALA A 368 60.87 -42.00 -19.09
C ALA A 368 61.41 -40.86 -18.17
N ALA A 369 61.73 -41.07 -16.87
CA ALA A 369 61.32 -42.08 -15.86
C ALA A 369 61.79 -41.66 -14.42
N GLY A 370 61.10 -42.14 -13.36
CA GLY A 370 61.49 -42.01 -11.93
C GLY A 370 61.11 -40.67 -11.25
N GLU A 371 60.79 -40.57 -9.94
CA GLU A 371 60.54 -41.56 -8.87
C GLU A 371 59.77 -40.84 -7.71
N PRO A 372 58.94 -41.48 -6.84
CA PRO A 372 58.09 -40.76 -5.87
C PRO A 372 58.37 -41.06 -4.37
N THR A 373 58.50 -40.02 -3.54
CA THR A 373 58.56 -40.08 -2.06
C THR A 373 57.85 -38.84 -1.46
N SER A 374 56.67 -39.00 -0.84
CA SER A 374 56.42 -39.31 0.59
C SER A 374 56.64 -38.13 1.56
N LEU A 375 55.55 -37.60 2.12
CA LEU A 375 55.57 -36.82 3.35
C LEU A 375 54.59 -37.40 4.36
N THR A 376 55.13 -37.80 5.50
CA THR A 376 54.45 -38.51 6.59
C THR A 376 53.65 -37.55 7.46
N LYS A 377 52.53 -38.03 8.00
CA LYS A 377 51.73 -37.37 9.04
C LYS A 377 51.77 -38.26 10.28
N SER A 378 51.95 -37.67 11.45
CA SER A 378 51.92 -38.38 12.73
C SER A 378 50.57 -38.17 13.44
N ASP A 379 49.93 -39.26 13.85
CA ASP A 379 48.85 -39.27 14.86
C ASP A 379 49.49 -39.33 16.28
N GLU A 380 48.78 -39.13 17.40
CA GLU A 380 48.00 -40.16 18.13
C GLU A 380 47.08 -39.54 19.24
N PRO A 381 46.17 -40.29 19.92
CA PRO A 381 44.75 -39.86 20.02
C PRO A 381 44.05 -40.04 21.40
N GLU A 382 42.70 -40.04 21.35
CA GLU A 382 41.70 -40.52 22.35
C GLU A 382 41.52 -39.67 23.65
N ASP A 383 40.33 -39.56 24.28
CA ASP A 383 39.24 -40.54 24.44
C ASP A 383 37.80 -39.92 24.49
N ALA A 384 36.74 -40.74 24.65
CA ALA A 384 35.37 -40.46 24.19
C ALA A 384 34.25 -40.11 25.25
N LYS A 385 33.07 -39.77 24.71
CA LYS A 385 31.72 -39.55 25.33
C LYS A 385 31.05 -40.89 25.76
N PRO A 386 29.90 -40.96 26.50
CA PRO A 386 28.67 -40.12 26.47
C PRO A 386 28.17 -39.70 27.90
N ALA A 387 26.91 -39.39 28.28
CA ALA A 387 25.55 -39.49 27.68
C ALA A 387 24.57 -38.37 28.18
N ALA A 388 23.28 -38.66 28.40
CA ALA A 388 22.22 -37.71 28.83
C ALA A 388 21.14 -38.34 29.76
N GLY A 389 20.44 -37.53 30.58
CA GLY A 389 19.38 -38.00 31.51
C GLY A 389 18.35 -36.91 31.91
N LYS A 390 17.07 -37.29 32.06
CA LYS A 390 15.87 -36.42 32.11
C LYS A 390 15.52 -35.76 33.47
N LYS A 391 14.70 -34.70 33.36
CA LYS A 391 13.76 -34.07 34.32
C LYS A 391 13.24 -34.94 35.50
N GLY A 392 13.00 -34.32 36.67
CA GLY A 392 12.08 -34.82 37.70
C GLY A 392 11.88 -33.84 38.89
N ASN A 393 10.64 -33.67 39.37
CA ASN A 393 10.28 -32.83 40.53
C ASN A 393 10.83 -33.36 41.88
N ALA A 394 11.13 -32.46 42.83
CA ALA A 394 10.55 -32.49 44.19
C ALA A 394 10.87 -31.21 45.01
N LYS A 395 9.93 -30.82 45.87
CA LYS A 395 10.08 -29.93 47.04
C LYS A 395 9.68 -30.79 48.26
N PRO A 396 10.16 -30.54 49.49
CA PRO A 396 9.36 -29.68 50.39
C PRO A 396 10.16 -28.91 51.48
N ALA A 397 9.45 -27.99 52.18
CA ALA A 397 9.67 -27.44 53.54
C ALA A 397 11.06 -26.90 53.96
N GLY A 398 11.23 -25.88 54.80
CA GLY A 398 10.38 -24.88 55.49
C GLY A 398 11.36 -23.81 56.05
N GLY A 399 11.02 -22.74 56.79
CA GLY A 399 9.78 -22.10 57.22
C GLY A 399 10.18 -20.86 58.06
N GLY A 400 9.39 -19.78 58.09
CA GLY A 400 9.75 -18.58 58.87
C GLY A 400 8.82 -17.38 58.61
N ARG A 401 8.17 -16.86 59.66
CA ARG A 401 7.19 -15.76 59.63
C ARG A 401 7.82 -14.42 60.02
N SER A 402 7.31 -13.31 59.47
CA SER A 402 6.99 -12.10 60.25
C SER A 402 5.93 -11.23 59.54
N ARG A 403 5.49 -10.14 60.17
CA ARG A 403 4.16 -9.50 60.00
C ARG A 403 4.09 -8.36 58.95
N ALA A 404 2.85 -8.02 58.60
CA ALA A 404 2.46 -6.91 57.73
C ALA A 404 2.40 -5.54 58.43
N GLN A 405 2.42 -4.45 57.67
CA GLN A 405 1.43 -3.35 57.85
C GLN A 405 1.24 -2.47 56.61
N SER A 406 0.17 -1.68 56.62
CA SER A 406 -0.39 -0.87 55.52
C SER A 406 0.26 0.51 55.37
N GLY A 407 0.18 1.09 54.16
CA GLY A 407 0.59 2.48 53.90
C GLY A 407 -0.05 3.07 52.65
N GLN A 408 -1.12 3.86 52.81
CA GLN A 408 -1.92 4.44 51.73
C GLN A 408 -1.73 5.98 51.69
N ARG A 409 -1.16 6.54 50.60
CA ARG A 409 -1.03 7.99 50.27
C ARG A 409 -0.33 8.12 48.90
N LYS A 410 -0.51 9.16 48.07
CA LYS A 410 -1.47 10.28 48.00
C LYS A 410 -1.38 10.85 46.56
N GLY A 411 -2.50 11.26 45.94
CA GLY A 411 -2.47 11.92 44.62
C GLY A 411 -2.12 13.42 44.71
N PRO A 412 -1.52 14.06 43.67
CA PRO A 412 -1.26 15.50 43.66
C PRO A 412 -2.52 16.33 43.42
N GLN A 413 -2.65 17.46 44.13
CA GLN A 413 -3.78 18.37 44.03
C GLN A 413 -3.58 19.44 42.93
N ARG A 414 -4.70 19.89 42.34
CA ARG A 414 -4.79 21.03 41.42
C ARG A 414 -4.80 22.36 42.18
N PRO A 415 -4.00 23.38 41.82
CA PRO A 415 -4.13 24.73 42.38
C PRO A 415 -5.43 25.40 41.94
N LYS A 416 -6.08 26.12 42.87
CA LYS A 416 -7.21 27.02 42.56
C LYS A 416 -6.70 28.40 42.17
N SER A 417 -7.39 29.03 41.22
CA SER A 417 -7.24 30.44 40.85
C SER A 417 -7.75 31.39 41.96
N PRO A 418 -7.13 32.58 42.14
CA PRO A 418 -7.77 33.69 42.83
C PRO A 418 -8.69 34.48 41.87
N SER A 419 -9.78 35.02 42.41
CA SER A 419 -10.69 35.94 41.73
C SER A 419 -10.57 37.35 42.32
N LYS A 420 -10.60 38.36 41.44
CA LYS A 420 -10.89 39.81 41.59
C LYS A 420 -10.35 40.48 40.32
N LYS A 421 -11.02 41.44 39.70
CA LYS A 421 -12.18 42.24 40.11
C LYS A 421 -13.06 42.52 38.89
#